data_AF-A0A257JU39-F1
#
_entry.id   AF-A0A257JU39-F1
#
_cell.length_a   1.000
_cell.length_b   1.000
_cell.length_c   1.000
_cell.angle_alpha   90.00
_cell.angle_beta   90.00
_cell.angle_gamma   90.00
#
_symmetry.space_group_name_H-M   'P 1'
#
loop_
_entity.id
_entity.type
_entity.pdbx_description
1 polymer ?
#
loop_
_entity_poly.entity_id
_entity_poly.type
_entity_poly.pdbx_seq_one_letter_code
_entity_poly.pdbx_strand_id
1 'polypeptide(L)'
;APVLKKSQRAEALDMAAKAIEGTWGDALIVDALVEASLQLSTQGRSKKGADLAARANSELNRLLPTDQTRRAQILLARAVSKLADRETTASAYSDIIDARLAYGPMRQTDDPTWGALSAWQLVIRGIYQIGRDHDVATGSNITRAKDALRDITPEESAKLGNAQPDCQKLITRPKKGWKEIEPFPRGSYSMNLGGVHIRTDLSPDGRVLNPRVLGVLPDSYYAEASLKAISTWQYDLPANVPATCLKDFDITVVFTMY
;
A
#
# COMPACT_ATOMS: atom_id res chain seq x y z
N ALA A 1 -15.55 12.98 -16.86
CA ALA A 1 -16.34 13.77 -15.88
C ALA A 1 -15.88 13.61 -14.41
N PRO A 2 -15.69 12.41 -13.83
CA PRO A 2 -15.30 12.28 -12.41
C PRO A 2 -13.86 12.69 -12.10
N VAL A 3 -12.93 12.53 -13.05
CA VAL A 3 -11.50 12.92 -12.92
C VAL A 3 -11.33 14.42 -12.75
N LEU A 4 -12.04 15.21 -13.56
CA LEU A 4 -12.03 16.67 -13.52
C LEU A 4 -12.51 17.18 -12.15
N LYS A 5 -13.56 16.58 -11.58
CA LYS A 5 -14.06 16.93 -10.24
C LYS A 5 -13.05 16.63 -9.12
N LYS A 6 -12.31 15.51 -9.21
CA LYS A 6 -11.27 15.16 -8.21
C LYS A 6 -10.05 16.08 -8.30
N SER A 7 -9.59 16.43 -9.50
CA SER A 7 -8.49 17.40 -9.70
C SER A 7 -8.86 18.78 -9.16
N GLN A 8 -10.07 19.27 -9.48
CA GLN A 8 -10.59 20.56 -8.98
C GLN A 8 -10.67 20.58 -7.45
N ARG A 9 -11.07 19.47 -6.82
CA ARG A 9 -11.08 19.35 -5.35
C ARG A 9 -9.68 19.43 -4.76
N ALA A 10 -8.70 18.72 -5.31
CA ALA A 10 -7.32 18.76 -4.81
C ALA A 10 -6.70 20.16 -4.95
N GLU A 11 -6.99 20.86 -6.04
CA GLU A 11 -6.55 22.25 -6.23
C GLU A 11 -7.24 23.22 -5.26
N ALA A 12 -8.53 23.03 -5.01
CA ALA A 12 -9.26 23.81 -4.00
C ALA A 12 -8.70 23.59 -2.59
N LEU A 13 -8.34 22.34 -2.24
CA LEU A 13 -7.68 22.02 -0.97
C LEU A 13 -6.30 22.68 -0.86
N ASP A 14 -5.48 22.67 -1.93
CA ASP A 14 -4.19 23.40 -1.93
C ASP A 14 -4.41 24.90 -1.71
N MET A 15 -5.35 25.52 -2.42
CA MET A 15 -5.65 26.95 -2.27
C MET A 15 -6.15 27.30 -0.87
N ALA A 16 -7.06 26.49 -0.32
CA ALA A 16 -7.58 26.68 1.03
C ALA A 16 -6.45 26.54 2.07
N ALA A 17 -5.61 25.50 1.97
CA ALA A 17 -4.48 25.31 2.86
C ALA A 17 -3.50 26.49 2.82
N LYS A 18 -3.12 26.98 1.62
CA LYS A 18 -2.24 28.15 1.47
C LYS A 18 -2.76 29.40 2.18
N ALA A 19 -4.08 29.61 2.19
CA ALA A 19 -4.68 30.81 2.78
C ALA A 19 -4.56 30.85 4.31
N ILE A 20 -4.37 29.69 4.96
CA ILE A 20 -4.37 29.54 6.42
C ILE A 20 -3.06 28.97 6.99
N GLU A 21 -2.14 28.52 6.14
CA GLU A 21 -0.79 28.07 6.52
C GLU A 21 -0.08 29.11 7.39
N GLY A 22 0.53 28.65 8.48
CA GLY A 22 1.26 29.52 9.42
C GLY A 22 0.39 30.46 10.27
N THR A 23 -0.94 30.50 10.08
CA THR A 23 -1.80 31.47 10.78
C THR A 23 -2.57 30.88 11.95
N TRP A 24 -3.17 29.68 11.82
CA TRP A 24 -3.96 29.03 12.88
C TRP A 24 -3.64 27.53 13.04
N GLY A 25 -3.90 27.02 14.24
CA GLY A 25 -3.43 25.73 14.77
C GLY A 25 -4.16 24.47 14.35
N ASP A 26 -4.84 24.46 13.19
CA ASP A 26 -5.70 23.33 12.82
C ASP A 26 -4.95 22.25 12.04
N ALA A 27 -4.94 21.04 12.60
CA ALA A 27 -4.36 19.86 11.98
C ALA A 27 -5.10 19.43 10.69
N LEU A 28 -6.31 19.95 10.44
CA LEU A 28 -7.04 19.76 9.18
C LEU A 28 -6.25 20.26 7.95
N ILE A 29 -5.34 21.24 8.12
CA ILE A 29 -4.45 21.69 7.04
C ILE A 29 -3.54 20.54 6.58
N VAL A 30 -2.98 19.79 7.54
CA VAL A 30 -2.11 18.64 7.25
C VAL A 30 -2.90 17.59 6.47
N ASP A 31 -4.11 17.27 6.93
CA ASP A 31 -4.97 16.26 6.30
C ASP A 31 -5.36 16.68 4.87
N ALA A 32 -5.69 17.96 4.65
CA ALA A 32 -5.99 18.51 3.33
C ALA A 32 -4.80 18.47 2.37
N LEU A 33 -3.60 18.81 2.84
CA LEU A 33 -2.36 18.77 2.05
C LEU A 33 -1.98 17.34 1.67
N VAL A 34 -2.15 16.38 2.59
CA VAL A 34 -1.95 14.95 2.32
C VAL A 34 -2.94 14.45 1.27
N GLU A 35 -4.24 14.72 1.43
CA GLU A 35 -5.27 14.29 0.47
C GLU A 35 -4.98 14.86 -0.93
N ALA A 36 -4.67 16.16 -1.02
CA ALA A 36 -4.32 16.81 -2.27
C ALA A 36 -3.03 16.24 -2.89
N SER A 37 -2.02 15.92 -2.06
CA SER A 37 -0.77 15.30 -2.50
C SER A 37 -1.03 13.95 -3.18
N LEU A 38 -1.71 13.03 -2.48
CA LEU A 38 -2.05 11.70 -3.00
C LEU A 38 -2.85 11.78 -4.30
N GLN A 39 -3.87 12.64 -4.33
CA GLN A 39 -4.75 12.80 -5.48
C GLN A 39 -4.01 13.35 -6.71
N LEU A 40 -3.10 14.31 -6.53
CA LEU A 40 -2.33 14.89 -7.64
C LEU A 40 -1.22 13.95 -8.11
N SER A 41 -0.52 13.28 -7.21
CA SER A 41 0.51 12.30 -7.57
C SER A 41 -0.06 11.14 -8.38
N THR A 42 -1.22 10.61 -7.99
CA THR A 42 -1.91 9.53 -8.72
C THR A 42 -2.48 9.96 -10.08
N GLN A 43 -2.53 11.26 -10.35
CA GLN A 43 -2.89 11.85 -11.64
C GLN A 43 -1.67 12.24 -12.49
N GLY A 44 -0.46 11.82 -12.10
CA GLY A 44 0.79 12.14 -12.81
C GLY A 44 1.36 13.52 -12.50
N ARG A 45 0.75 14.30 -11.59
CA ARG A 45 1.27 15.61 -11.13
C ARG A 45 2.21 15.44 -9.94
N SER A 46 3.13 14.50 -10.05
CA SER A 46 3.99 14.03 -8.95
C SER A 46 4.85 15.10 -8.31
N LYS A 47 5.41 16.04 -9.09
CA LYS A 47 6.17 17.18 -8.54
C LYS A 47 5.31 18.02 -7.59
N LYS A 48 4.08 18.35 -8.01
CA LYS A 48 3.14 19.11 -7.19
C LYS A 48 2.71 18.32 -5.96
N GLY A 49 2.51 17.01 -6.08
CA GLY A 49 2.23 16.15 -4.94
C GLY A 49 3.39 16.10 -3.93
N ALA A 50 4.64 16.06 -4.40
CA ALA A 50 5.82 16.11 -3.55
C ALA A 50 5.91 17.43 -2.77
N ASP A 51 5.66 18.57 -3.44
CA ASP A 51 5.63 19.88 -2.78
C ASP A 51 4.57 19.94 -1.67
N LEU A 52 3.39 19.35 -1.91
CA LEU A 52 2.31 19.29 -0.92
C LEU A 52 2.64 18.37 0.26
N ALA A 53 3.26 17.21 0.01
CA ALA A 53 3.73 16.33 1.09
C ALA A 53 4.80 17.00 1.96
N ALA A 54 5.71 17.76 1.35
CA ALA A 54 6.73 18.53 2.07
C ALA A 54 6.10 19.63 2.95
N ARG A 55 5.11 20.35 2.42
CA ARG A 55 4.33 21.34 3.19
C ARG A 55 3.56 20.71 4.34
N ALA A 56 2.90 19.58 4.09
CA ALA A 56 2.21 18.84 5.15
C ALA A 56 3.17 18.44 6.29
N ASN A 57 4.39 17.99 5.96
CA ASN A 57 5.41 17.67 6.95
C ASN A 57 5.86 18.90 7.76
N SER A 58 6.03 20.04 7.09
CA SER A 58 6.37 21.30 7.76
C SER A 58 5.29 21.71 8.76
N GLU A 59 4.02 21.69 8.35
CA GLU A 59 2.89 22.02 9.21
C GLU A 59 2.73 21.01 10.34
N LEU A 60 2.92 19.71 10.10
CA LEU A 60 2.87 18.70 11.14
C LEU A 60 3.93 18.94 12.22
N ASN A 61 5.18 19.22 11.82
CA ASN A 61 6.25 19.46 12.78
C ASN A 61 6.03 20.76 13.59
N ARG A 62 5.35 21.75 13.00
CA ARG A 62 4.96 22.99 13.68
C ARG A 62 3.80 22.78 14.66
N LEU A 63 2.78 22.02 14.27
CA LEU A 63 1.52 21.91 15.00
C LEU A 63 1.48 20.73 15.97
N LEU A 64 1.87 19.54 15.52
CA LEU A 64 1.72 18.27 16.22
C LEU A 64 2.93 17.35 15.95
N PRO A 65 4.14 17.71 16.41
CA PRO A 65 5.38 17.00 16.06
C PRO A 65 5.39 15.52 16.48
N THR A 66 4.60 15.15 17.50
CA THR A 66 4.50 13.79 18.04
C THR A 66 3.37 12.96 17.42
N ASP A 67 2.55 13.52 16.53
CA ASP A 67 1.44 12.79 15.89
C ASP A 67 1.97 11.83 14.81
N GLN A 68 2.12 10.57 15.21
CA GLN A 68 2.61 9.49 14.36
C GLN A 68 1.59 9.06 13.29
N THR A 69 0.29 9.27 13.53
CA THR A 69 -0.76 8.91 12.57
C THR A 69 -0.65 9.78 11.32
N ARG A 70 -0.57 11.09 11.51
CA ARG A 70 -0.37 12.02 10.40
C ARG A 70 1.02 11.90 9.79
N ARG A 71 2.04 11.62 10.60
CA ARG A 71 3.39 11.34 10.08
C ARG A 71 3.39 10.16 9.10
N ALA A 72 2.69 9.07 9.43
CA ALA A 72 2.53 7.94 8.52
C ALA A 72 1.85 8.33 7.21
N GLN A 73 0.78 9.12 7.27
CA GLN A 73 0.06 9.58 6.07
C GLN A 73 0.89 10.50 5.18
N ILE A 74 1.72 11.37 5.77
CA ILE A 74 2.66 12.23 5.05
C ILE A 74 3.76 11.41 4.37
N LEU A 75 4.30 10.41 5.07
CA LEU A 75 5.30 9.50 4.51
C LEU A 75 4.72 8.69 3.35
N LEU A 76 3.47 8.23 3.46
CA LEU A 76 2.73 7.63 2.35
C LEU A 76 2.58 8.61 1.17
N ALA A 77 2.15 9.85 1.41
CA ALA A 77 2.01 10.85 0.36
C ALA A 77 3.35 11.12 -0.36
N ARG A 78 4.44 11.19 0.40
CA ARG A 78 5.81 11.28 -0.14
C ARG A 78 6.18 10.06 -0.98
N ALA A 79 5.89 8.85 -0.51
CA ALA A 79 6.12 7.62 -1.25
C ALA A 79 5.38 7.64 -2.60
N VAL A 80 4.08 7.95 -2.60
CA VAL A 80 3.25 7.99 -3.82
C VAL A 80 3.73 9.05 -4.80
N SER A 81 4.21 10.20 -4.31
CA SER A 81 4.77 11.25 -5.17
C SER A 81 6.01 10.82 -5.95
N LYS A 82 6.74 9.81 -5.48
CA LYS A 82 7.92 9.24 -6.13
C LYS A 82 7.57 8.14 -7.15
N LEU A 83 6.31 7.77 -7.34
CA LEU A 83 5.95 6.67 -8.24
C LEU A 83 5.93 7.04 -9.73
N ALA A 84 6.07 8.32 -10.06
CA ALA A 84 6.14 8.74 -11.47
C ALA A 84 7.48 8.44 -12.14
N ASP A 85 8.54 8.22 -11.36
CA ASP A 85 9.87 7.92 -11.89
C ASP A 85 10.37 6.58 -11.35
N ARG A 86 10.72 5.69 -12.27
CA ARG A 86 11.20 4.34 -11.98
C ARG A 86 12.45 4.38 -11.10
N GLU A 87 13.34 5.34 -11.32
CA GLU A 87 14.58 5.49 -10.53
C GLU A 87 14.28 5.79 -9.05
N THR A 88 13.14 6.42 -8.76
CA THR A 88 12.74 6.78 -7.40
C THR A 88 11.86 5.73 -6.72
N THR A 89 11.56 4.60 -7.38
CA THR A 89 10.68 3.54 -6.84
C THR A 89 11.28 2.87 -5.60
N ALA A 90 12.58 2.63 -5.56
CA ALA A 90 13.24 2.08 -4.37
C ALA A 90 13.16 3.05 -3.17
N SER A 91 13.28 4.36 -3.43
CA SER A 91 13.07 5.39 -2.40
C SER A 91 11.61 5.49 -1.97
N ALA A 92 10.66 5.37 -2.90
CA ALA A 92 9.24 5.27 -2.60
C ALA A 92 8.94 4.07 -1.70
N TYR A 93 9.58 2.93 -1.95
CA TYR A 93 9.44 1.74 -1.12
C TYR A 93 9.96 1.98 0.30
N SER A 94 11.12 2.63 0.47
CA SER A 94 11.58 2.98 1.81
C SER A 94 10.61 3.89 2.55
N ASP A 95 10.03 4.88 1.87
CA ASP A 95 9.07 5.82 2.48
C ASP A 95 7.79 5.12 2.95
N ILE A 96 7.26 4.14 2.18
CA ILE A 96 6.09 3.39 2.61
C ILE A 96 6.40 2.43 3.76
N ILE A 97 7.62 1.90 3.85
CA ILE A 97 8.06 1.15 5.04
C ILE A 97 8.11 2.09 6.26
N ASP A 98 8.71 3.27 6.13
CA ASP A 98 8.74 4.26 7.22
C ASP A 98 7.33 4.71 7.61
N ALA A 99 6.41 4.85 6.65
CA ALA A 99 5.01 5.16 6.93
C ALA A 99 4.34 4.08 7.79
N ARG A 100 4.55 2.80 7.44
CA ARG A 100 4.03 1.67 8.22
C ARG A 100 4.65 1.62 9.61
N LEU A 101 5.96 1.87 9.73
CA LEU A 101 6.66 1.87 11.01
C LEU A 101 6.22 3.03 11.91
N ALA A 102 5.98 4.20 11.34
CA ALA A 102 5.41 5.34 12.07
C ALA A 102 3.99 5.03 12.56
N TYR A 103 3.16 4.40 11.72
CA TYR A 103 1.80 4.03 12.12
C TYR A 103 1.77 2.97 13.23
N GLY A 104 2.64 1.96 13.09
CA GLY A 104 2.76 0.83 14.00
C GLY A 104 1.76 -0.30 13.71
N PRO A 105 1.43 -1.13 14.72
CA PRO A 105 0.48 -2.23 14.55
C PRO A 105 -0.94 -1.72 14.34
N MET A 106 -1.83 -2.60 13.87
CA MET A 106 -3.27 -2.32 13.81
C MET A 106 -3.77 -1.94 15.20
N ARG A 107 -4.54 -0.86 15.28
CA ARG A 107 -5.11 -0.37 16.54
C ARG A 107 -6.44 -1.06 16.86
N GLN A 108 -7.11 -1.55 15.83
CA GLN A 108 -8.36 -2.29 15.89
C GLN A 108 -8.42 -3.29 14.74
N THR A 109 -9.33 -4.26 14.84
CA THR A 109 -9.65 -5.16 13.73
C THR A 109 -10.07 -4.35 12.51
N ASP A 110 -9.55 -4.72 11.33
CA ASP A 110 -9.84 -4.07 10.05
C ASP A 110 -9.56 -2.55 10.04
N ASP A 111 -8.48 -2.13 10.70
CA ASP A 111 -8.03 -0.73 10.73
C ASP A 111 -7.80 -0.19 9.30
N PRO A 112 -8.61 0.80 8.85
CA PRO A 112 -8.59 1.26 7.46
C PRO A 112 -7.29 1.98 7.10
N THR A 113 -6.65 2.66 8.06
CA THR A 113 -5.37 3.34 7.80
C THR A 113 -4.25 2.32 7.62
N TRP A 114 -4.20 1.33 8.52
CA TRP A 114 -3.22 0.26 8.41
C TRP A 114 -3.37 -0.51 7.09
N GLY A 115 -4.62 -0.81 6.72
CA GLY A 115 -4.96 -1.48 5.48
C GLY A 115 -4.55 -0.70 4.24
N ALA A 116 -4.84 0.61 4.20
CA ALA A 116 -4.42 1.48 3.10
C ALA A 116 -2.89 1.53 2.94
N LEU A 117 -2.14 1.68 4.03
CA LEU A 117 -0.67 1.66 4.02
C LEU A 117 -0.14 0.31 3.49
N SER A 118 -0.76 -0.79 3.92
CA SER A 118 -0.38 -2.11 3.44
C SER A 118 -0.67 -2.31 1.95
N ALA A 119 -1.82 -1.84 1.46
CA ALA A 119 -2.16 -1.92 0.04
C ALA A 119 -1.17 -1.09 -0.81
N TRP A 120 -0.81 0.10 -0.36
CA TRP A 120 0.20 0.93 -1.03
C TRP A 120 1.58 0.26 -1.07
N GLN A 121 2.02 -0.38 0.03
CA GLN A 121 3.27 -1.12 0.01
C GLN A 121 3.27 -2.22 -1.05
N LEU A 122 2.16 -2.96 -1.20
CA LEU A 122 2.00 -4.00 -2.21
C LEU A 122 2.10 -3.42 -3.63
N VAL A 123 1.41 -2.31 -3.90
CA VAL A 123 1.46 -1.63 -5.19
C VAL A 123 2.89 -1.16 -5.52
N ILE A 124 3.57 -0.49 -4.58
CA ILE A 124 4.92 0.03 -4.79
C ILE A 124 5.92 -1.11 -5.03
N ARG A 125 5.81 -2.20 -4.26
CA ARG A 125 6.60 -3.42 -4.48
C ARG A 125 6.34 -4.04 -5.84
N GLY A 126 5.08 -4.10 -6.27
CA GLY A 126 4.68 -4.62 -7.59
C GLY A 126 5.28 -3.81 -8.74
N ILE A 127 5.21 -2.47 -8.65
CA ILE A 127 5.83 -1.56 -9.65
C ILE A 127 7.33 -1.83 -9.77
N TYR A 128 8.01 -1.96 -8.62
CA TYR A 128 9.44 -2.27 -8.60
C TYR A 128 9.76 -3.60 -9.28
N GLN A 129 8.97 -4.65 -9.00
CA GLN A 129 9.18 -5.99 -9.56
C GLN A 129 8.96 -6.03 -11.08
N ILE A 130 7.86 -5.45 -11.58
CA ILE A 130 7.59 -5.37 -13.02
C ILE A 130 8.66 -4.58 -13.76
N GLY A 131 9.13 -3.48 -13.16
CA GLY A 131 10.23 -2.71 -13.73
C GLY A 131 11.44 -3.60 -14.02
N ARG A 132 11.82 -4.47 -13.07
CA ARG A 132 12.98 -5.36 -13.21
C ARG A 132 12.82 -6.47 -14.25
N ASP A 133 11.63 -7.05 -14.39
CA ASP A 133 11.41 -8.18 -15.32
C ASP A 133 11.53 -7.78 -16.80
N HIS A 134 11.48 -6.48 -17.12
CA HIS A 134 11.70 -5.97 -18.48
C HIS A 134 13.18 -5.69 -18.83
N ASP A 135 14.13 -5.80 -17.88
CA ASP A 135 15.56 -5.53 -18.10
C ASP A 135 16.41 -6.82 -18.15
N VAL A 136 15.99 -7.84 -18.91
CA VAL A 136 16.82 -9.04 -19.16
C VAL A 136 17.07 -9.24 -20.65
N ALA A 137 18.10 -8.56 -21.17
CA ALA A 137 18.99 -9.10 -22.20
C ALA A 137 20.21 -8.18 -22.40
N THR A 138 21.26 -8.37 -21.61
CA THR A 138 22.65 -8.21 -22.09
C THR A 138 23.61 -8.82 -21.08
N GLY A 139 24.30 -9.88 -21.49
CA GLY A 139 25.18 -10.72 -20.69
C GLY A 139 26.40 -10.00 -20.10
N SER A 140 26.22 -9.35 -18.95
CA SER A 140 27.30 -8.85 -18.10
C SER A 140 26.85 -8.95 -16.63
N ASN A 141 27.48 -9.84 -15.86
CA ASN A 141 27.31 -10.02 -14.41
C ASN A 141 27.82 -8.82 -13.57
N ILE A 142 28.01 -7.65 -14.18
CA ILE A 142 28.42 -6.41 -13.52
C ILE A 142 27.36 -5.32 -13.80
N THR A 143 26.08 -5.64 -13.56
CA THR A 143 24.99 -4.67 -13.70
C THR A 143 24.10 -4.59 -12.45
N ARG A 144 24.33 -3.51 -11.69
CA ARG A 144 23.39 -2.73 -10.84
C ARG A 144 22.81 -3.40 -9.58
N ALA A 145 23.61 -3.41 -8.52
CA ALA A 145 23.15 -3.45 -7.13
C ALA A 145 22.59 -2.10 -6.60
N LYS A 146 22.41 -1.07 -7.45
CA LYS A 146 22.10 0.29 -6.98
C LYS A 146 20.69 0.46 -6.41
N ASP A 147 19.73 -0.36 -6.83
CA ASP A 147 18.31 -0.11 -6.55
C ASP A 147 17.64 -1.26 -5.80
N ALA A 148 18.35 -2.01 -4.94
CA ALA A 148 17.68 -3.03 -4.13
C ALA A 148 16.61 -2.39 -3.23
N LEU A 149 15.43 -3.03 -3.13
CA LEU A 149 14.45 -2.62 -2.13
C LEU A 149 15.08 -2.73 -0.74
N ARG A 150 14.76 -1.77 0.14
CA ARG A 150 15.11 -1.86 1.55
C ARG A 150 14.50 -3.12 2.15
N ASP A 151 15.32 -3.91 2.82
CA ASP A 151 14.85 -4.99 3.66
C ASP A 151 14.24 -4.44 4.96
N ILE A 152 13.13 -5.03 5.40
CA ILE A 152 12.55 -4.76 6.71
C ILE A 152 13.31 -5.61 7.72
N THR A 153 13.93 -4.98 8.72
CA THR A 153 14.69 -5.74 9.73
C THR A 153 13.75 -6.56 10.62
N PRO A 154 14.22 -7.61 11.31
CA PRO A 154 13.41 -8.34 12.28
C PRO A 154 12.78 -7.44 13.36
N GLU A 155 13.52 -6.43 13.83
CA GLU A 155 13.06 -5.46 14.84
C GLU A 155 11.98 -4.53 14.29
N GLU A 156 12.08 -4.14 13.02
CA GLU A 156 11.06 -3.35 12.32
C GLU A 156 9.81 -4.19 12.08
N SER A 157 9.97 -5.45 11.67
CA SER A 157 8.86 -6.39 11.48
C SER A 157 8.04 -6.57 12.76
N ALA A 158 8.71 -6.67 13.91
CA ALA A 158 8.06 -6.74 15.22
C ALA A 158 7.21 -5.49 15.56
N LYS A 159 7.51 -4.32 14.97
CA LYS A 159 6.74 -3.08 15.16
C LYS A 159 5.50 -2.99 14.27
N LEU A 160 5.44 -3.77 13.18
CA LEU A 160 4.34 -3.72 12.20
C LEU A 160 3.16 -4.63 12.57
N GLY A 161 3.35 -5.55 13.51
CA GLY A 161 2.31 -6.45 14.01
C GLY A 161 2.89 -7.70 14.65
N ASN A 162 1.99 -8.57 15.14
CA ASN A 162 2.36 -9.86 15.72
C ASN A 162 3.01 -10.73 14.65
N ALA A 163 4.34 -10.67 14.55
CA ALA A 163 5.09 -11.69 13.87
C ALA A 163 4.66 -13.02 14.47
N GLN A 164 4.04 -13.88 13.67
CA GLN A 164 3.79 -15.27 14.01
C GLN A 164 4.91 -16.08 13.34
N PRO A 165 6.13 -16.10 13.91
CA PRO A 165 7.29 -16.77 13.30
C PRO A 165 7.02 -18.25 13.05
N ASP A 166 6.20 -18.89 13.89
CA ASP A 166 5.79 -20.29 13.72
C ASP A 166 4.92 -20.50 12.48
N CYS A 167 4.19 -19.47 12.05
CA CYS A 167 3.33 -19.51 10.87
C CYS A 167 4.05 -19.05 9.59
N GLN A 168 5.21 -18.38 9.68
CA GLN A 168 5.99 -17.96 8.50
C GLN A 168 6.50 -19.12 7.64
N LYS A 169 6.64 -20.31 8.23
CA LYS A 169 7.07 -21.54 7.52
C LYS A 169 5.96 -22.24 6.77
N LEU A 170 4.70 -21.79 6.90
CA LEU A 170 3.57 -22.27 6.13
C LEU A 170 3.64 -21.69 4.72
N ILE A 171 4.55 -22.22 3.90
CA ILE A 171 4.53 -21.97 2.45
C ILE A 171 3.30 -22.70 1.90
N THR A 172 2.20 -21.96 1.80
CA THR A 172 0.93 -22.49 1.32
C THR A 172 0.70 -21.95 -0.07
N ARG A 173 0.87 -22.81 -1.08
CA ARG A 173 0.35 -22.52 -2.41
C ARG A 173 -1.13 -22.94 -2.43
N PRO A 174 -2.00 -22.21 -3.13
CA PRO A 174 -3.33 -22.72 -3.40
C PRO A 174 -3.21 -24.06 -4.17
N LYS A 175 -4.21 -24.94 -4.06
CA LYS A 175 -4.32 -26.26 -4.73
C LYS A 175 -4.78 -26.10 -6.17
N LYS A 176 -4.08 -26.70 -7.15
CA LYS A 176 -4.36 -26.53 -8.59
C LYS A 176 -5.88 -26.57 -8.93
N GLY A 177 -6.34 -25.61 -9.75
CA GLY A 177 -7.74 -25.53 -10.22
C GLY A 177 -8.57 -24.37 -9.65
N TRP A 178 -7.93 -23.38 -9.02
CA TRP A 178 -8.62 -22.17 -8.52
C TRP A 178 -9.06 -21.24 -9.64
N LYS A 179 -10.07 -20.40 -9.35
CA LYS A 179 -10.40 -19.27 -10.23
C LYS A 179 -9.29 -18.24 -10.20
N GLU A 180 -8.80 -17.89 -11.38
CA GLU A 180 -7.93 -16.74 -11.57
C GLU A 180 -8.67 -15.44 -11.20
N ILE A 181 -7.91 -14.43 -10.78
CA ILE A 181 -8.46 -13.13 -10.43
C ILE A 181 -8.42 -12.26 -11.68
N GLU A 182 -9.59 -12.04 -12.29
CA GLU A 182 -9.74 -11.18 -13.45
C GLU A 182 -10.36 -9.85 -13.02
N PRO A 183 -9.59 -8.76 -12.87
CA PRO A 183 -10.17 -7.44 -12.65
C PRO A 183 -10.69 -6.88 -14.00
N PHE A 184 -11.85 -6.21 -13.96
CA PHE A 184 -12.23 -5.29 -15.03
C PHE A 184 -11.73 -3.89 -14.66
N PRO A 185 -10.73 -3.32 -15.37
CA PRO A 185 -10.28 -1.97 -15.07
C PRO A 185 -11.41 -0.96 -15.29
N ARG A 186 -11.80 -0.26 -14.23
CA ARG A 186 -12.71 0.89 -14.27
C ARG A 186 -12.10 2.05 -13.51
N GLY A 187 -11.06 2.67 -14.06
CA GLY A 187 -10.30 3.69 -13.34
C GLY A 187 -9.59 4.68 -14.25
N SER A 188 -9.17 5.79 -13.64
CA SER A 188 -8.49 6.93 -14.27
C SER A 188 -7.12 7.20 -13.64
N TYR A 189 -6.60 6.22 -12.91
CA TYR A 189 -5.24 6.25 -12.38
C TYR A 189 -4.27 6.01 -13.54
N SER A 190 -3.20 6.80 -13.62
CA SER A 190 -2.12 6.58 -14.58
C SER A 190 -1.24 5.37 -14.22
N MET A 191 -1.50 4.75 -13.07
CA MET A 191 -0.81 3.58 -12.57
C MET A 191 -1.58 2.32 -12.97
N ASN A 192 -0.98 1.50 -13.83
CA ASN A 192 -1.52 0.22 -14.27
C ASN A 192 -1.33 -0.91 -13.23
N LEU A 193 -1.42 -0.57 -11.94
CA LEU A 193 -1.28 -1.52 -10.84
C LEU A 193 -2.33 -1.31 -9.75
N GLY A 194 -2.85 -2.44 -9.25
CA GLY A 194 -3.75 -2.50 -8.11
C GLY A 194 -3.17 -3.38 -7.00
N GLY A 195 -3.59 -3.16 -5.77
CA GLY A 195 -3.17 -3.95 -4.61
C GLY A 195 -4.33 -4.18 -3.66
N VAL A 196 -4.55 -5.44 -3.30
CA VAL A 196 -5.59 -5.83 -2.34
C VAL A 196 -4.95 -6.65 -1.23
N HIS A 197 -5.18 -6.24 0.01
CA HIS A 197 -4.81 -7.00 1.19
C HIS A 197 -6.08 -7.56 1.82
N ILE A 198 -6.19 -8.88 1.86
CA ILE A 198 -7.29 -9.63 2.47
C ILE A 198 -6.77 -10.39 3.68
N ARG A 199 -7.58 -10.41 4.73
CA ARG A 199 -7.41 -11.28 5.89
C ARG A 199 -8.51 -12.32 5.91
N THR A 200 -8.15 -13.57 6.16
CA THR A 200 -9.09 -14.68 6.16
C THR A 200 -8.76 -15.67 7.27
N ASP A 201 -9.74 -16.45 7.68
CA ASP A 201 -9.46 -17.71 8.38
C ASP A 201 -9.26 -18.81 7.34
N LEU A 202 -8.55 -19.87 7.72
CA LEU A 202 -8.46 -21.12 6.98
C LEU A 202 -9.15 -22.22 7.79
N SER A 203 -9.93 -23.06 7.14
CA SER A 203 -10.37 -24.32 7.73
C SER A 203 -9.19 -25.31 7.85
N PRO A 204 -9.31 -26.37 8.68
CA PRO A 204 -8.28 -27.41 8.76
C PRO A 204 -7.97 -28.12 7.44
N ASP A 205 -8.91 -28.12 6.48
CA ASP A 205 -8.71 -28.66 5.13
C ASP A 205 -8.19 -27.60 4.13
N GLY A 206 -7.88 -26.38 4.59
CA GLY A 206 -7.25 -25.32 3.82
C GLY A 206 -8.21 -24.42 3.04
N ARG A 207 -9.52 -24.57 3.17
CA ARG A 207 -10.49 -23.67 2.52
C ARG A 207 -10.48 -22.29 3.20
N VAL A 208 -10.65 -21.26 2.37
CA VAL A 208 -10.79 -19.88 2.83
C VAL A 208 -12.14 -19.69 3.53
N LEU A 209 -12.12 -19.11 4.73
CA LEU A 209 -13.29 -18.78 5.55
C LEU A 209 -13.26 -17.31 5.97
N ASN A 210 -14.41 -16.64 5.97
CA ASN A 210 -14.55 -15.25 6.44
C ASN A 210 -13.53 -14.24 5.84
N PRO A 211 -13.37 -14.18 4.50
CA PRO A 211 -12.42 -13.24 3.90
C PRO A 211 -12.89 -11.79 4.12
N ARG A 212 -11.96 -10.94 4.57
CA ARG A 212 -12.15 -9.52 4.88
C ARG A 212 -11.10 -8.69 4.17
N VAL A 213 -11.50 -7.60 3.53
CA VAL A 213 -10.57 -6.70 2.84
C VAL A 213 -10.05 -5.69 3.84
N LEU A 214 -8.75 -5.72 4.12
CA LEU A 214 -8.08 -4.74 4.97
C LEU A 214 -7.80 -3.45 4.20
N GLY A 215 -7.31 -3.57 2.97
CA GLY A 215 -6.97 -2.43 2.14
C GLY A 215 -7.07 -2.75 0.66
N VAL A 216 -7.44 -1.75 -0.13
CA VAL A 216 -7.60 -1.89 -1.58
C VAL A 216 -7.16 -0.62 -2.30
N LEU A 217 -6.47 -0.80 -3.41
CA LEU A 217 -6.12 0.21 -4.38
C LEU A 217 -6.31 -0.32 -5.81
N PRO A 218 -6.68 0.55 -6.77
CA PRO A 218 -7.11 1.93 -6.58
C PRO A 218 -8.54 2.08 -6.02
N ASP A 219 -9.41 1.09 -6.23
CA ASP A 219 -10.83 1.17 -5.89
C ASP A 219 -11.44 -0.20 -5.55
N SER A 220 -12.68 -0.19 -5.06
CA SER A 220 -13.37 -1.36 -4.54
C SER A 220 -13.64 -2.47 -5.56
N TYR A 221 -13.55 -2.22 -6.87
CA TYR A 221 -13.76 -3.28 -7.87
C TYR A 221 -12.68 -4.35 -7.80
N TYR A 222 -11.45 -3.96 -7.48
CA TYR A 222 -10.34 -4.90 -7.27
C TYR A 222 -10.61 -5.80 -6.06
N ALA A 223 -11.19 -5.24 -5.00
CA ALA A 223 -11.60 -6.01 -3.83
C ALA A 223 -12.70 -7.02 -4.16
N GLU A 224 -13.73 -6.62 -4.91
CA GLU A 224 -14.81 -7.51 -5.34
C GLU A 224 -14.29 -8.67 -6.19
N ALA A 225 -13.42 -8.39 -7.16
CA ALA A 225 -12.80 -9.40 -8.01
C ALA A 225 -11.96 -10.38 -7.19
N SER A 226 -11.11 -9.87 -6.28
CA SER A 226 -10.29 -10.69 -5.39
C SER A 226 -11.14 -11.58 -4.48
N LEU A 227 -12.16 -11.03 -3.82
CA LEU A 227 -13.03 -11.80 -2.92
C LEU A 227 -13.76 -12.92 -3.63
N LYS A 228 -14.29 -12.65 -4.84
CA LYS A 228 -14.99 -13.65 -5.65
C LYS A 228 -14.08 -14.83 -5.99
N ALA A 229 -12.84 -14.57 -6.38
CA ALA A 229 -11.89 -15.63 -6.71
C ALA A 229 -11.39 -16.39 -5.47
N ILE A 230 -10.96 -15.66 -4.45
CA ILE A 230 -10.35 -16.22 -3.23
C ILE A 230 -11.35 -17.10 -2.45
N SER A 231 -12.65 -16.81 -2.52
CA SER A 231 -13.68 -17.68 -1.92
C SER A 231 -13.68 -19.12 -2.47
N THR A 232 -13.06 -19.34 -3.63
CA THR A 232 -12.90 -20.68 -4.25
C THR A 232 -11.56 -21.33 -3.95
N TRP A 233 -10.65 -20.63 -3.27
CA TRP A 233 -9.31 -21.12 -3.04
C TRP A 233 -9.27 -22.11 -1.88
N GLN A 234 -8.37 -23.07 -2.01
CA GLN A 234 -8.04 -24.05 -0.98
C GLN A 234 -6.53 -24.21 -0.95
N TYR A 235 -5.93 -24.16 0.23
CA TYR A 235 -4.48 -24.27 0.42
C TYR A 235 -4.07 -25.69 0.81
N ASP A 236 -2.86 -26.08 0.39
CA ASP A 236 -2.22 -27.29 0.88
C ASP A 236 -1.59 -27.04 2.27
N LEU A 237 -2.31 -27.45 3.32
CA LEU A 237 -1.86 -27.30 4.70
C LEU A 237 -1.12 -28.56 5.19
N PRO A 238 0.00 -28.42 5.93
CA PRO A 238 0.60 -29.53 6.66
C PRO A 238 -0.37 -30.20 7.64
N ALA A 239 -0.20 -31.49 7.93
CA ALA A 239 -1.12 -32.24 8.81
C ALA A 239 -1.23 -31.68 10.24
N ASN A 240 -0.24 -30.91 10.70
CA ASN A 240 -0.13 -30.39 12.08
C ASN A 240 -0.05 -28.86 12.14
N VAL A 241 -0.80 -28.13 11.30
CA VAL A 241 -0.84 -26.66 11.39
C VAL A 241 -1.42 -26.23 12.74
N PRO A 242 -0.71 -25.40 13.53
CA PRO A 242 -1.26 -24.84 14.76
C PRO A 242 -2.54 -24.04 14.47
N ALA A 243 -3.57 -24.16 15.31
CA ALA A 243 -4.83 -23.45 15.13
C ALA A 243 -4.66 -21.92 15.07
N THR A 244 -3.63 -21.38 15.72
CA THR A 244 -3.25 -19.97 15.67
C THR A 244 -2.82 -19.51 14.27
N CYS A 245 -2.25 -20.40 13.45
CA CYS A 245 -1.85 -20.11 12.07
C CYS A 245 -2.99 -20.26 11.06
N LEU A 246 -4.14 -20.80 11.49
CA LEU A 246 -5.36 -20.90 10.68
C LEU A 246 -6.26 -19.67 10.84
N LYS A 247 -5.88 -18.74 11.72
CA LYS A 247 -6.60 -17.50 12.00
C LYS A 247 -5.84 -16.31 11.45
N ASP A 248 -6.58 -15.34 10.96
CA ASP A 248 -6.03 -14.07 10.46
C ASP A 248 -4.91 -14.25 9.42
N PHE A 249 -5.05 -15.25 8.54
CA PHE A 249 -4.17 -15.52 7.43
C PHE A 249 -4.24 -14.41 6.39
N ASP A 250 -3.10 -13.81 6.06
CA ASP A 250 -3.02 -12.69 5.12
C ASP A 250 -2.85 -13.20 3.67
N ILE A 251 -3.75 -12.74 2.79
CA ILE A 251 -3.69 -12.94 1.34
C ILE A 251 -3.47 -11.59 0.68
N THR A 252 -2.37 -11.46 -0.05
CA THR A 252 -2.03 -10.24 -0.79
C THR A 252 -2.14 -10.47 -2.28
N VAL A 253 -2.93 -9.66 -2.97
CA VAL A 253 -3.11 -9.72 -4.42
C VAL A 253 -2.53 -8.44 -5.02
N VAL A 254 -1.66 -8.60 -6.03
CA VAL A 254 -1.15 -7.50 -6.84
C VAL A 254 -1.66 -7.69 -8.25
N PHE A 255 -2.25 -6.64 -8.81
CA PHE A 255 -2.75 -6.61 -10.17
C PHE A 255 -1.78 -5.84 -11.04
N THR A 256 -1.44 -6.41 -12.19
CA THR A 256 -0.55 -5.80 -13.18
C THR A 256 -1.31 -5.74 -14.50
N MET A 257 -1.56 -4.54 -15.01
CA MET A 257 -2.29 -4.35 -16.27
C MET A 257 -1.28 -4.02 -17.38
N TYR A 258 -1.23 -4.88 -18.39
CA TYR A 258 -0.44 -4.69 -19.60
C TYR A 258 -1.27 -3.96 -20.66
#